data_AF-A0A3M1M5F3-F1
#
_entry.id   AF-A0A3M1M5F3-F1
#
_cell.length_a   1.000
_cell.length_b   1.000
_cell.length_c   1.000
_cell.angle_alpha   90.00
_cell.angle_beta   90.00
_cell.angle_gamma   90.00
#
_symmetry.space_group_name_H-M   'P 1'
#
loop_
_entity.id
_entity.type
_entity.pdbx_description
1 polymer ?
#
loop_
_entity_poly.entity_id
_entity_poly.type
_entity_poly.pdbx_seq_one_letter_code
_entity_poly.pdbx_strand_id
1 'polypeptide(L)'
;MPVLLFVPSGTLLSASSRYRVYQYLEPLRRRGFRSKLLRYPDTPSPIRRLAYFARLACIAPLVDVVVVQKRLFPRFLPILRRLNPRIVYDFDDALFARSSAARQAGMKRRPSDGSAHNAQSLDLMLRLARHVVAGNEYLAAYA
;
A
#
# COMPACT_ATOMS: atom_id res chain seq x y z
N MET A 1 -14.70 19.34 2.53
CA MET A 1 -13.44 19.00 1.82
C MET A 1 -13.16 17.52 2.05
N PRO A 2 -13.10 16.68 1.01
CA PRO A 2 -12.85 15.25 1.17
C PRO A 2 -11.47 14.97 1.75
N VAL A 3 -11.36 13.93 2.58
CA VAL A 3 -10.15 13.52 3.28
C VAL A 3 -9.63 12.19 2.71
N LEU A 4 -8.38 12.19 2.26
CA LEU A 4 -7.67 11.02 1.75
C LEU A 4 -6.65 10.55 2.79
N LEU A 5 -6.69 9.28 3.16
CA LEU A 5 -5.64 8.65 3.97
C LEU A 5 -4.67 7.89 3.07
N PHE A 6 -3.45 8.38 2.97
CA PHE A 6 -2.36 7.70 2.28
C PHE A 6 -1.59 6.77 3.22
N VAL A 7 -1.41 5.53 2.77
CA VAL A 7 -0.62 4.49 3.42
C VAL A 7 0.57 4.14 2.51
N PRO A 8 1.66 4.93 2.56
CA PRO A 8 2.82 4.71 1.70
C PRO A 8 3.68 3.55 2.18
N SER A 9 4.36 2.89 1.23
CA SER A 9 5.33 1.83 1.54
C SER A 9 6.64 2.36 2.12
N GLY A 10 7.03 3.59 1.76
CA GLY A 10 8.27 4.24 2.18
C GLY A 10 8.11 5.74 2.47
N THR A 11 9.22 6.45 2.63
CA THR A 11 9.26 7.88 2.99
C THR A 11 9.37 8.79 1.77
N LEU A 12 9.45 10.10 1.98
CA LEU A 12 9.73 11.07 0.91
C LEU A 12 11.10 10.80 0.21
N LEU A 13 12.05 10.18 0.92
CA LEU A 13 13.35 9.82 0.36
C LEU A 13 13.26 8.60 -0.57
N SER A 14 12.28 7.72 -0.35
CA SER A 14 12.02 6.56 -1.20
C SER A 14 11.44 7.00 -2.55
N ALA A 15 12.14 6.73 -3.65
CA ALA A 15 11.73 7.16 -4.99
C ALA A 15 10.30 6.75 -5.36
N SER A 16 9.95 5.47 -5.15
CA SER A 16 8.61 4.94 -5.43
C SER A 16 7.52 5.71 -4.66
N SER A 17 7.66 5.91 -3.34
CA SER A 17 6.68 6.71 -2.58
C SER A 17 6.68 8.19 -2.98
N ARG A 18 7.85 8.77 -3.28
CA ARG A 18 7.97 10.19 -3.65
C ARG A 18 7.13 10.51 -4.88
N TYR A 19 7.24 9.69 -5.92
CA TYR A 19 6.54 9.87 -7.18
C TYR A 19 5.11 9.29 -7.19
N ARG A 20 4.78 8.32 -6.34
CA ARG A 20 3.43 7.73 -6.30
C ARG A 20 2.50 8.36 -5.27
N VAL A 21 3.04 8.94 -4.20
CA VAL A 21 2.25 9.52 -3.10
C VAL A 21 2.58 10.99 -2.86
N TYR A 22 3.83 11.28 -2.51
CA TYR A 22 4.18 12.59 -1.95
C TYR A 22 4.04 13.73 -2.97
N GLN A 23 4.36 13.49 -4.25
CA GLN A 23 4.21 14.51 -5.30
C GLN A 23 2.76 15.00 -5.49
N TYR A 24 1.77 14.18 -5.10
CA TYR A 24 0.36 14.51 -5.30
C TYR A 24 -0.26 15.25 -4.12
N LEU A 25 0.40 15.31 -2.96
CA LEU A 25 -0.19 15.91 -1.76
C LEU A 25 -0.56 17.38 -1.98
N GLU A 26 0.33 18.15 -2.62
CA GLU A 26 0.10 19.58 -2.92
C GLU A 26 -0.93 19.81 -4.04
N PRO A 27 -0.84 19.15 -5.21
CA PRO A 27 -1.89 19.23 -6.23
C PRO A 27 -3.28 18.85 -5.73
N LEU A 28 -3.39 17.83 -4.86
CA LEU A 28 -4.67 17.42 -4.27
C LEU A 28 -5.19 18.49 -3.30
N ARG A 29 -4.31 19.08 -2.49
CA ARG A 29 -4.67 20.19 -1.60
C ARG A 29 -5.26 21.37 -2.37
N ARG A 30 -4.61 21.78 -3.47
CA ARG A 30 -5.10 22.87 -4.34
C ARG A 30 -6.46 22.57 -4.98
N ARG A 31 -6.78 21.29 -5.17
CA ARG A 31 -8.10 20.81 -5.65
C ARG A 31 -9.14 20.61 -4.53
N GLY A 32 -8.84 21.03 -3.31
CA GLY A 32 -9.79 21.00 -2.19
C GLY A 32 -9.83 19.69 -1.39
N PHE A 33 -8.86 18.79 -1.60
CA PHE A 33 -8.70 17.59 -0.78
C PHE A 33 -7.82 17.86 0.44
N ARG A 34 -8.06 17.13 1.53
CA ARG A 34 -7.14 17.05 2.68
C ARG A 34 -6.46 15.70 2.67
N SER A 35 -5.15 15.67 2.86
CA SER A 35 -4.38 14.42 2.87
C SER A 35 -3.84 14.13 4.25
N LYS A 36 -4.07 12.91 4.75
CA LYS A 36 -3.43 12.34 5.95
C LYS A 36 -2.44 11.28 5.51
N LEU A 37 -1.31 11.17 6.21
CA LEU A 37 -0.32 10.11 5.99
C LEU A 37 -0.27 9.20 7.21
N LEU A 38 -0.38 7.89 6.99
CA LEU A 38 -0.09 6.89 8.01
C LEU A 38 1.00 5.95 7.51
N ARG A 39 2.23 6.20 7.98
CA ARG A 39 3.40 5.43 7.58
C ARG A 39 3.47 4.11 8.31
N TYR A 40 3.81 3.06 7.57
CA TYR A 40 4.16 1.78 8.16
C TYR A 40 5.48 1.93 8.96
N PRO A 41 5.60 1.30 10.15
CA PRO A 41 6.82 1.40 10.95
C PRO A 41 8.02 0.82 10.19
N ASP A 42 9.12 1.58 10.16
CA ASP A 42 10.37 1.18 9.49
C ASP A 42 11.09 0.05 10.27
N THR A 43 10.84 -0.08 11.58
CA THR A 43 11.46 -1.08 12.44
C THR A 43 10.56 -2.32 12.63
N PRO A 44 11.15 -3.54 12.70
CA PRO A 44 10.42 -4.79 12.82
C PRO A 44 9.94 -5.04 14.27
N SER A 45 9.17 -4.12 14.84
CA SER A 45 8.60 -4.27 16.19
C SER A 45 7.14 -4.75 16.13
N PRO A 46 6.78 -5.91 16.74
CA PRO A 46 5.40 -6.39 16.77
C PRO A 46 4.42 -5.39 17.40
N ILE A 47 4.84 -4.74 18.49
CA ILE A 47 4.03 -3.74 19.20
C ILE A 47 3.76 -2.53 18.29
N ARG A 48 4.79 -2.04 17.57
CA ARG A 48 4.60 -0.93 16.61
C ARG A 48 3.72 -1.33 15.44
N ARG A 49 3.80 -2.57 14.97
CA ARG A 49 2.90 -3.09 13.92
C ARG A 49 1.46 -3.17 14.40
N LEU A 50 1.23 -3.69 15.61
CA LEU A 50 -0.10 -3.73 16.21
C LEU A 50 -0.67 -2.32 16.39
N ALA A 51 0.10 -1.41 16.97
CA ALA A 51 -0.29 -0.01 17.14
C ALA A 51 -0.59 0.68 15.79
N TYR A 52 0.18 0.36 14.75
CA TYR A 52 -0.07 0.84 13.40
C TYR A 52 -1.42 0.37 12.86
N PHE A 53 -1.73 -0.93 12.95
CA PHE A 53 -3.01 -1.47 12.47
C PHE A 53 -4.19 -0.98 13.31
N ALA A 54 -4.03 -0.83 14.63
CA ALA A 54 -5.03 -0.23 15.49
C ALA A 54 -5.30 1.23 15.08
N ARG A 55 -4.25 2.02 14.86
CA ARG A 55 -4.39 3.41 14.39
C ARG A 55 -5.03 3.49 13.01
N LEU A 56 -4.67 2.58 12.10
CA LEU A 56 -5.31 2.49 10.79
C LEU A 56 -6.81 2.16 10.93
N ALA A 57 -7.17 1.20 11.78
CA ALA A 57 -8.57 0.85 12.05
C ALA A 57 -9.37 2.02 12.64
N CYS A 58 -8.76 2.83 13.52
CA CYS A 58 -9.43 4.01 14.10
C CYS A 58 -9.60 5.16 13.09
N ILE A 59 -8.63 5.39 12.20
CA ILE A 59 -8.66 6.53 11.26
C ILE A 59 -9.45 6.19 9.99
N ALA A 60 -9.39 4.95 9.50
CA ALA A 60 -10.04 4.53 8.26
C ALA A 60 -11.54 4.89 8.16
N PRO A 61 -12.40 4.70 9.19
CA PRO A 61 -13.81 5.07 9.09
C PRO A 61 -14.05 6.59 9.11
N LEU A 62 -13.05 7.39 9.47
CA LEU A 62 -13.14 8.86 9.61
C LEU A 62 -12.68 9.62 8.36
N VAL A 63 -12.33 8.92 7.29
CA VAL A 63 -11.84 9.52 6.04
C VAL A 63 -12.68 9.04 4.86
N ASP A 64 -12.66 9.80 3.77
CA ASP A 64 -13.47 9.49 2.60
C ASP A 64 -12.88 8.36 1.75
N VAL A 65 -11.55 8.29 1.65
CA VAL A 65 -10.84 7.29 0.83
C VAL A 65 -9.55 6.89 1.52
N VAL A 66 -9.21 5.59 1.46
CA VAL A 66 -7.91 5.07 1.88
C VAL A 66 -7.10 4.67 0.64
N VAL A 67 -5.95 5.28 0.44
CA VAL A 67 -5.03 4.99 -0.66
C VAL A 67 -3.84 4.20 -0.12
N VAL A 68 -3.71 2.95 -0.55
CA VAL A 68 -2.65 2.03 -0.13
C VAL A 68 -1.64 1.90 -1.24
N GLN A 69 -0.40 2.33 -1.00
CA GLN A 69 0.67 2.23 -2.00
C GLN A 69 1.58 1.04 -1.69
N LYS A 70 1.62 0.07 -2.61
CA LYS A 70 2.58 -1.05 -2.71
C LYS A 70 2.63 -2.03 -1.53
N ARG A 71 1.94 -1.75 -0.43
CA ARG A 71 1.93 -2.57 0.78
C ARG A 71 0.92 -3.72 0.67
N LEU A 72 1.39 -4.92 1.01
CA LEU A 72 0.55 -6.11 1.14
C LEU A 72 0.23 -6.34 2.62
N PHE A 73 -1.06 -6.35 2.97
CA PHE A 73 -1.53 -6.75 4.30
C PHE A 73 -2.84 -7.54 4.19
N PRO A 74 -2.82 -8.69 3.49
CA PRO A 74 -4.02 -9.44 3.11
C PRO A 74 -4.90 -9.85 4.30
N ARG A 75 -4.30 -10.12 5.46
CA ARG A 75 -5.03 -10.49 6.69
C ARG A 75 -5.86 -9.35 7.27
N PHE A 76 -5.39 -8.11 7.13
CA PHE A 76 -6.07 -6.93 7.68
C PHE A 76 -7.00 -6.27 6.67
N LEU A 77 -6.80 -6.51 5.37
CA LEU A 77 -7.57 -5.87 4.31
C LEU A 77 -9.09 -6.11 4.41
N PRO A 78 -9.62 -7.31 4.70
CA PRO A 78 -11.06 -7.52 4.87
C PRO A 78 -11.66 -6.66 5.99
N ILE A 79 -10.91 -6.48 7.10
CA ILE A 79 -11.31 -5.62 8.21
C ILE A 79 -11.31 -4.16 7.76
N LEU A 80 -10.22 -3.72 7.12
CA LEU A 80 -10.12 -2.37 6.57
C LEU A 80 -11.25 -2.05 5.58
N ARG A 81 -11.62 -3.01 4.73
CA ARG A 81 -12.69 -2.87 3.74
C ARG A 81 -14.08 -2.72 4.36
N ARG A 82 -14.31 -3.34 5.53
CA ARG A 82 -15.53 -3.16 6.33
C ARG A 82 -15.56 -1.78 6.98
N LEU A 83 -14.42 -1.30 7.48
CA LEU A 83 -14.29 0.02 8.11
C LEU A 83 -14.37 1.17 7.10
N ASN A 84 -13.80 0.98 5.91
CA ASN A 84 -13.88 1.92 4.81
C ASN A 84 -14.01 1.18 3.47
N PRO A 85 -15.15 1.29 2.77
CA PRO A 85 -15.36 0.60 1.51
C PRO A 85 -14.66 1.23 0.29
N ARG A 86 -14.08 2.42 0.45
CA ARG A 86 -13.46 3.23 -0.61
C ARG A 86 -11.94 3.12 -0.53
N ILE A 87 -11.42 1.92 -0.76
CA ILE A 87 -9.99 1.64 -0.81
C ILE A 87 -9.49 1.77 -2.24
N VAL A 88 -8.43 2.55 -2.45
CA VAL A 88 -7.66 2.59 -3.69
C VAL A 88 -6.34 1.86 -3.45
N TYR A 89 -6.00 0.90 -4.31
CA TYR A 89 -4.72 0.21 -4.24
C TYR A 89 -3.81 0.68 -5.39
N ASP A 90 -2.64 1.22 -5.04
CA ASP A 90 -1.65 1.74 -5.98
C ASP A 90 -0.41 0.83 -5.97
N PHE A 91 -0.04 0.29 -7.14
CA PHE A 91 1.17 -0.51 -7.29
C PHE A 91 1.90 -0.24 -8.61
N ASP A 92 3.23 -0.17 -8.54
CA ASP A 92 4.15 0.13 -9.64
C ASP A 92 5.17 -0.99 -9.91
N ASP A 93 5.31 -1.93 -8.99
CA ASP A 93 6.21 -3.08 -9.11
C ASP A 93 5.44 -4.36 -9.43
N ALA A 94 6.12 -5.30 -10.09
CA ALA A 94 5.68 -6.69 -10.20
C ALA A 94 5.81 -7.41 -8.83
N LEU A 95 4.95 -7.05 -7.87
CA LEU A 95 4.98 -7.59 -6.50
C LEU A 95 4.76 -9.11 -6.43
N PHE A 96 4.13 -9.68 -7.46
CA PHE A 96 3.95 -11.12 -7.67
C PHE A 96 5.23 -11.82 -8.15
N ALA A 97 6.16 -11.09 -8.76
CA ALA A 97 7.36 -11.65 -9.34
C ALA A 97 8.44 -11.92 -8.29
N ARG A 98 9.27 -12.93 -8.54
CA ARG A 98 10.47 -13.16 -7.73
C ARG A 98 11.49 -12.09 -8.04
N SER A 99 12.09 -11.47 -7.01
CA SER A 99 13.20 -10.54 -7.24
C SER A 99 14.41 -11.31 -7.79
N SER A 100 14.90 -10.90 -8.97
CA SER A 100 16.11 -11.45 -9.59
C SER A 100 17.38 -11.10 -8.80
N ALA A 101 17.38 -9.95 -8.12
CA ALA A 101 18.49 -9.48 -7.29
C ALA A 101 18.79 -10.40 -6.09
N ALA A 102 17.75 -10.92 -5.41
CA ALA A 102 17.95 -11.89 -4.32
C ALA A 102 18.53 -13.22 -4.81
N ARG A 103 18.24 -13.60 -6.07
CA ARG A 103 18.76 -14.82 -6.70
C ARG A 103 20.24 -14.70 -7.07
N GLN A 104 20.71 -13.53 -7.48
CA GLN A 104 22.11 -13.29 -7.87
C GLN A 104 23.03 -13.00 -6.67
N ALA A 105 22.53 -12.41 -5.59
CA ALA A 105 23.36 -11.96 -4.47
C ALA A 105 23.65 -13.03 -3.38
N GLY A 106 23.18 -14.28 -3.55
CA GLY A 106 23.36 -15.34 -2.54
C GLY A 106 22.77 -15.03 -1.14
N MET A 107 21.95 -13.97 -1.03
CA MET A 107 21.41 -13.49 0.24
C MET A 107 20.38 -14.48 0.82
N LYS A 108 20.46 -14.71 2.14
CA LYS A 108 19.49 -15.55 2.86
C LYS A 108 18.07 -15.00 2.69
N ARG A 109 17.18 -15.90 2.26
CA ARG A 109 15.75 -15.74 1.98
C ARG A 109 15.05 -14.84 3.02
N ARG A 110 14.32 -13.82 2.57
CA ARG A 110 13.26 -13.21 3.38
C ARG A 110 11.99 -14.05 3.22
N PRO A 111 11.15 -14.21 4.27
CA PRO A 111 9.85 -14.89 4.16
C PRO A 111 8.92 -14.30 3.08
N SER A 112 9.18 -13.06 2.64
CA SER A 112 8.51 -12.36 1.54
C SER A 112 8.95 -12.78 0.13
N ASP A 113 9.88 -13.73 -0.03
CA ASP A 113 10.43 -14.13 -1.34
C ASP A 113 9.64 -15.27 -2.01
N GLY A 114 8.58 -15.76 -1.35
CA GLY A 114 7.63 -16.69 -1.95
C GLY A 114 6.71 -15.96 -2.92
N SER A 115 7.07 -15.91 -4.21
CA SER A 115 6.25 -15.32 -5.27
C SER A 115 4.78 -15.75 -5.22
N ALA A 116 4.50 -17.01 -4.87
CA ALA A 116 3.14 -17.51 -4.72
C ALA A 116 2.37 -16.83 -3.57
N HIS A 117 3.03 -16.60 -2.42
CA HIS A 117 2.37 -15.93 -1.28
C HIS A 117 2.13 -14.44 -1.58
N ASN A 118 3.07 -13.78 -2.24
CA ASN A 118 2.90 -12.38 -2.64
C ASN A 118 1.84 -12.24 -3.74
N ALA A 119 1.79 -13.17 -4.70
CA ALA A 119 0.75 -13.22 -5.73
C ALA A 119 -0.63 -13.37 -5.06
N GLN A 120 -0.83 -14.36 -4.20
CA GLN A 120 -2.09 -14.52 -3.46
C GLN A 120 -2.45 -13.28 -2.62
N SER A 121 -1.46 -12.66 -1.99
CA SER A 121 -1.66 -11.45 -1.20
C SER A 121 -2.08 -10.27 -2.09
N LEU A 122 -1.43 -10.13 -3.25
CA LEU A 122 -1.71 -9.11 -4.25
C LEU A 122 -3.09 -9.31 -4.85
N ASP A 123 -3.45 -10.52 -5.26
CA ASP A 123 -4.77 -10.85 -5.80
C ASP A 123 -5.88 -10.48 -4.81
N LEU A 124 -5.65 -10.68 -3.51
CA LEU A 124 -6.58 -10.22 -2.49
C LEU A 124 -6.65 -8.69 -2.38
N MET A 125 -5.50 -7.99 -2.49
CA MET A 125 -5.47 -6.52 -2.54
C MET A 125 -6.28 -5.99 -3.73
N LEU A 126 -6.06 -6.56 -4.91
CA LEU A 126 -6.71 -6.17 -6.16
C LEU A 126 -8.22 -6.42 -6.10
N ARG A 127 -8.63 -7.63 -5.66
CA ARG A 127 -10.04 -8.01 -5.58
C ARG A 127 -10.85 -7.18 -4.58
N LEU A 128 -10.25 -6.77 -3.46
CA LEU A 128 -10.97 -6.05 -2.41
C LEU A 128 -10.87 -4.53 -2.53
N ALA A 129 -9.91 -4.02 -3.32
CA ALA A 129 -9.84 -2.60 -3.64
C ALA A 129 -11.08 -2.17 -4.45
N ARG A 130 -11.52 -0.94 -4.23
CA ARG A 130 -12.58 -0.32 -5.04
C ARG A 130 -12.03 0.16 -6.38
N HIS A 131 -10.81 0.68 -6.37
CA HIS A 131 -10.08 1.06 -7.57
C HIS A 131 -8.62 0.64 -7.44
N VAL A 132 -8.01 0.32 -8.58
CA VAL A 132 -6.60 -0.03 -8.69
C VAL A 132 -5.90 0.99 -9.58
N VAL A 133 -4.75 1.49 -9.14
CA VAL A 133 -3.86 2.34 -9.92
C VAL A 133 -2.60 1.55 -10.21
N ALA A 134 -2.50 1.04 -11.44
CA ALA A 134 -1.32 0.34 -11.92
C ALA A 134 -0.22 1.33 -12.38
N GLY A 135 1.03 0.90 -12.36
CA GLY A 135 2.17 1.69 -12.85
C GLY A 135 2.24 1.80 -14.37
N ASN A 136 1.70 0.82 -15.09
CA ASN A 136 1.70 0.71 -16.55
C ASN A 136 0.64 -0.30 -17.01
N GLU A 137 0.49 -0.45 -18.33
CA GLU A 137 -0.48 -1.37 -18.95
C GLU A 137 -0.22 -2.84 -18.64
N TYR A 138 1.05 -3.25 -18.54
CA TYR A 138 1.39 -4.63 -18.18
C TYR A 138 0.88 -5.00 -16.77
N LEU A 139 1.06 -4.10 -15.81
CA LEU A 139 0.54 -4.29 -14.45
C LEU A 139 -0.99 -4.15 -14.41
N ALA A 140 -1.57 -3.30 -15.25
CA ALA A 140 -3.02 -3.18 -15.37
C ALA A 140 -3.65 -4.46 -15.94
N ALA A 141 -3.00 -5.12 -16.91
CA ALA A 141 -3.45 -6.39 -17.46
C ALA A 141 -3.36 -7.56 -16.46
N TYR A 142 -2.53 -7.45 -15.43
CA TYR A 142 -2.50 -8.39 -14.31
C TYR A 142 -3.67 -8.18 -13.32
N ALA A 143 -4.18 -6.94 -13.21
CA ALA A 143 -5.11 -6.50 -12.18
C ALA A 143 -6.59 -6.74 -12.54
#